data_AF-A0A3S4F5P5-F1
#
_entry.id   AF-A0A3S4F5P5-F1
#
_cell.length_a   1.000
_cell.length_b   1.000
_cell.length_c   1.000
_cell.angle_alpha   90.00
_cell.angle_beta   90.00
_cell.angle_gamma   90.00
#
_symmetry.space_group_name_H-M   'P 1'
#
loop_
_entity.id
_entity.type
_entity.pdbx_description
1 polymer ?
#
loop_
_entity_poly.entity_id
_entity_poly.type
_entity_poly.pdbx_seq_one_letter_code
_entity_poly.pdbx_strand_id
1 'polypeptide(L)'
;MVSEPRHLFNDPHIDLIVIPTPNDTHFPLAKAALEAGKHVVVDKPFTVTLSQARELDALARSTGRVLSVFHNRRWDSDFFDAESLAGGWRARRGVLV
;
A
#
# COMPACT_ATOMS: atom_id res chain seq x y z
N MET A 1 14.10 6.45 -19.06
CA MET A 1 12.70 6.68 -18.59
C MET A 1 11.86 5.52 -19.09
N VAL A 2 10.97 4.99 -18.24
CA VAL A 2 10.03 3.94 -18.64
C VAL A 2 8.78 4.62 -19.18
N SER A 3 8.26 4.18 -20.32
CA SER A 3 7.13 4.83 -21.01
C SER A 3 5.76 4.40 -20.47
N GLU A 4 5.67 3.20 -19.89
CA GLU A 4 4.41 2.61 -19.44
C GLU A 4 4.59 1.88 -18.10
N PRO A 5 3.68 2.05 -17.12
CA PRO A 5 3.78 1.40 -15.80
C PRO A 5 3.90 -0.12 -15.87
N ARG A 6 3.22 -0.77 -16.84
CA ARG A 6 3.22 -2.23 -17.02
C ARG A 6 4.62 -2.83 -17.19
N HIS A 7 5.58 -2.07 -17.72
CA HIS A 7 6.95 -2.57 -17.85
C HIS A 7 7.62 -2.76 -16.49
N LEU A 8 7.28 -1.92 -15.49
CA LEU A 8 7.76 -2.08 -14.12
C LEU A 8 7.10 -3.28 -13.43
N PHE A 9 5.82 -3.54 -13.73
CA PHE A 9 5.10 -4.65 -13.12
C PHE A 9 5.58 -6.01 -13.62
N ASN A 10 6.08 -6.08 -14.86
CA ASN A 10 6.58 -7.33 -15.44
C ASN A 10 8.08 -7.55 -15.23
N ASP A 11 8.81 -6.57 -14.69
CA ASP A 11 10.24 -6.72 -14.43
C ASP A 11 10.45 -7.73 -13.28
N PRO A 12 11.12 -8.86 -13.51
CA PRO A 12 11.35 -9.86 -12.47
C PRO A 12 12.30 -9.39 -11.36
N HIS A 13 13.03 -8.29 -11.55
CA HIS A 13 13.94 -7.72 -10.56
C HIS A 13 13.28 -6.70 -9.61
N ILE A 14 12.01 -6.37 -9.83
CA ILE A 14 11.25 -5.44 -8.98
C ILE A 14 10.31 -6.24 -8.08
N ASP A 15 10.44 -6.11 -6.76
CA ASP A 15 9.56 -6.81 -5.80
C ASP A 15 8.40 -5.94 -5.29
N LEU A 16 8.57 -4.61 -5.31
CA LEU A 16 7.65 -3.65 -4.70
C LEU A 16 7.40 -2.47 -5.65
N ILE A 17 6.13 -2.07 -5.77
CA ILE A 17 5.68 -0.89 -6.49
C ILE A 17 5.13 0.13 -5.49
N VAL A 18 5.58 1.38 -5.61
CA VAL A 18 5.03 2.53 -4.87
C VAL A 18 4.22 3.38 -5.85
N ILE A 19 2.99 3.73 -5.47
CA ILE A 19 2.02 4.44 -6.33
C ILE A 19 1.67 5.80 -5.70
N PRO A 20 2.43 6.87 -6.02
CA PRO A 20 2.14 8.25 -5.61
C PRO A 20 1.53 9.06 -6.77
N THR A 21 0.57 8.47 -7.49
CA THR A 21 -0.03 9.05 -8.70
C THR A 21 -1.35 9.77 -8.36
N PRO A 22 -2.04 10.42 -9.32
CA PRO A 22 -3.37 10.98 -9.05
C PRO A 22 -4.37 9.95 -8.54
N ASN A 23 -5.28 10.36 -7.66
CA ASN A 23 -6.14 9.49 -6.84
C ASN A 23 -6.96 8.46 -7.64
N ASP A 24 -7.44 8.83 -8.83
CA ASP A 24 -8.24 7.99 -9.72
C ASP A 24 -7.44 6.82 -10.32
N THR A 25 -6.11 6.97 -10.39
CA THR A 25 -5.21 5.93 -10.92
C THR A 25 -4.76 4.92 -9.86
N HIS A 26 -4.96 5.19 -8.58
CA HIS A 26 -4.49 4.32 -7.50
C HIS A 26 -5.04 2.89 -7.59
N PHE A 27 -6.37 2.75 -7.72
CA PHE A 27 -7.01 1.44 -7.80
C PHE A 27 -6.54 0.61 -9.01
N PRO A 28 -6.64 1.10 -10.26
CA PRO A 28 -6.26 0.30 -11.42
C PRO A 28 -4.77 -0.05 -11.41
N LEU A 29 -3.88 0.84 -10.95
CA LEU A 29 -2.44 0.56 -10.88
C LEU A 29 -2.10 -0.43 -9.75
N ALA A 30 -2.70 -0.28 -8.57
CA ALA A 30 -2.48 -1.19 -7.46
C ALA A 30 -2.96 -2.60 -7.77
N LYS A 31 -4.14 -2.72 -8.40
CA LYS A 31 -4.67 -4.00 -8.85
C LYS A 31 -3.73 -4.67 -9.85
N ALA A 32 -3.30 -3.96 -10.89
CA ALA A 32 -2.41 -4.49 -11.90
C ALA A 32 -1.05 -4.92 -11.31
N ALA A 33 -0.49 -4.16 -10.37
CA ALA A 33 0.75 -4.51 -9.70
C ALA A 33 0.61 -5.75 -8.81
N LEU A 34 -0.49 -5.88 -8.06
CA LEU A 34 -0.78 -7.08 -7.25
C LEU A 34 -0.99 -8.32 -8.12
N GLU A 35 -1.74 -8.20 -9.23
CA GLU A 35 -1.96 -9.28 -10.20
C GLU A 35 -0.65 -9.74 -10.86
N ALA A 36 0.30 -8.82 -11.06
CA ALA A 36 1.66 -9.13 -11.51
C ALA A 36 2.56 -9.71 -10.40
N GLY A 37 2.01 -9.96 -9.20
CA GLY A 37 2.73 -10.53 -8.08
C GLY A 37 3.69 -9.56 -7.40
N LYS A 38 3.43 -8.25 -7.44
CA LYS A 38 4.25 -7.25 -6.74
C LYS A 38 3.66 -6.93 -5.38
N HIS A 39 4.52 -6.59 -4.43
CA HIS A 39 4.09 -5.85 -3.25
C HIS A 39 3.69 -4.43 -3.66
N VAL A 40 2.76 -3.82 -2.94
CA VAL A 40 2.24 -2.49 -3.29
C VAL A 40 2.15 -1.58 -2.09
N VAL A 41 2.68 -0.36 -2.24
CA VAL A 41 2.41 0.78 -1.35
C VAL A 41 1.69 1.85 -2.17
N VAL A 42 0.56 2.34 -1.67
CA VAL A 42 -0.25 3.36 -2.34
C VAL A 42 -0.27 4.63 -1.49
N ASP A 43 -0.14 5.80 -2.11
CA ASP A 43 -0.28 7.08 -1.41
C ASP A 43 -1.75 7.33 -1.02
N LYS A 44 -1.96 8.27 -0.08
CA LYS A 44 -3.28 8.75 0.30
C LYS A 44 -3.87 9.69 -0.76
N PRO A 45 -5.19 9.66 -1.00
CA PRO A 45 -6.17 8.69 -0.51
C PRO A 45 -6.01 7.33 -1.19
N PHE A 46 -6.11 6.24 -0.42
CA PHE A 46 -5.83 4.88 -0.90
C PHE A 46 -6.65 4.47 -2.14
N THR A 47 -7.96 4.67 -2.10
CA THR A 47 -8.89 4.44 -3.21
C THR A 47 -10.02 5.47 -3.15
N VAL A 48 -10.79 5.60 -4.24
CA VAL A 48 -11.93 6.53 -4.31
C VAL A 48 -13.15 5.97 -3.57
N THR A 49 -13.28 4.64 -3.48
CA THR A 49 -14.39 3.98 -2.79
C THR A 49 -13.93 2.90 -1.82
N LEU A 50 -14.77 2.60 -0.83
CA LEU A 50 -14.53 1.50 0.12
C LEU A 50 -14.58 0.13 -0.58
N SER A 51 -15.41 -0.05 -1.61
CA SER A 51 -15.48 -1.32 -2.36
C SER A 51 -14.15 -1.63 -3.05
N GLN A 52 -13.52 -0.63 -3.67
CA GLN A 52 -12.19 -0.74 -4.27
C GLN A 52 -11.13 -1.12 -3.23
N ALA A 53 -11.16 -0.50 -2.04
CA ALA A 53 -10.22 -0.83 -0.97
C ALA A 53 -10.35 -2.31 -0.53
N ARG A 54 -11.59 -2.79 -0.37
CA ARG A 54 -11.86 -4.19 0.01
C ARG A 54 -11.42 -5.17 -1.08
N GLU A 55 -11.61 -4.82 -2.35
CA GLU A 55 -11.16 -5.64 -3.46
C GLU A 55 -9.63 -5.79 -3.47
N LEU A 56 -8.89 -4.69 -3.26
CA LEU A 56 -7.44 -4.75 -3.19
C LEU A 56 -6.92 -5.53 -1.96
N ASP A 57 -7.54 -5.39 -0.78
CA ASP A 57 -7.19 -6.20 0.40
C ASP A 57 -7.39 -7.70 0.14
N ALA A 58 -8.53 -8.07 -0.45
CA ALA A 58 -8.81 -9.46 -0.81
C ALA A 58 -7.80 -10.00 -1.84
N LEU A 59 -7.45 -9.20 -2.84
CA LEU A 59 -6.47 -9.54 -3.87
C LEU A 59 -5.05 -9.69 -3.29
N ALA A 60 -4.64 -8.79 -2.40
CA ALA A 60 -3.35 -8.87 -1.73
C ALA A 60 -3.23 -10.15 -0.89
N ARG A 61 -4.29 -10.50 -0.16
CA ARG A 61 -4.36 -11.76 0.60
C ARG A 61 -4.30 -13.00 -0.30
N SER A 62 -5.04 -13.01 -1.41
CA SER A 62 -5.09 -14.17 -2.33
C SER A 62 -3.78 -14.37 -3.09
N THR A 63 -3.06 -13.28 -3.40
CA THR A 63 -1.76 -13.32 -4.09
C THR A 63 -0.57 -13.49 -3.13
N GLY A 64 -0.82 -13.48 -1.81
CA GLY A 64 0.22 -13.53 -0.79
C GLY A 64 1.12 -12.29 -0.77
N ARG A 65 0.62 -11.15 -1.25
CA ARG A 65 1.39 -9.90 -1.36
C ARG A 65 0.99 -8.91 -0.27
N VAL A 66 2.01 -8.22 0.24
CA VAL A 66 1.90 -7.05 1.10
C VAL A 66 1.27 -5.89 0.31
N LEU A 67 0.19 -5.34 0.86
CA LEU A 67 -0.47 -4.12 0.43
C LEU A 67 -0.53 -3.13 1.60
N SER A 68 0.00 -1.93 1.41
CA SER A 68 0.03 -0.89 2.45
C SER A 68 -0.34 0.47 1.91
N VAL A 69 -0.88 1.31 2.79
CA VAL A 69 -1.14 2.72 2.52
C VAL A 69 -0.02 3.54 3.16
N PHE A 70 0.48 4.54 2.45
CA PHE A 70 1.53 5.43 2.95
C PHE A 70 1.02 6.39 4.04
N HIS A 71 0.72 5.87 5.23
CA HIS A 71 0.33 6.63 6.42
C HIS A 71 1.54 7.12 7.22
N ASN A 72 2.49 7.78 6.56
CA ASN A 72 3.82 8.11 7.10
C ASN A 72 3.80 8.85 8.45
N ARG A 73 2.75 9.62 8.76
CA ARG A 73 2.64 10.33 10.05
C ARG A 73 2.39 9.42 11.26
N ARG A 74 2.06 8.13 11.05
CA ARG A 74 2.05 7.12 12.13
C ARG A 74 3.46 6.88 12.73
N TRP A 75 4.50 7.43 12.09
CA TRP A 75 5.89 7.32 12.53
C TRP A 75 6.47 8.66 13.00
N ASP A 76 5.66 9.71 13.11
CA ASP A 76 6.10 10.97 13.70
C ASP A 76 6.28 10.77 15.22
N SER A 77 7.26 11.45 15.83
CA SER A 77 7.62 11.25 17.24
C SER A 77 6.48 11.56 18.19
N ASP A 78 5.68 12.58 17.87
CA ASP A 78 4.50 12.98 18.63
C ASP A 78 3.41 11.90 18.63
N PHE A 79 3.21 11.21 17.49
CA PHE A 79 2.30 10.07 17.42
C PHE A 79 2.79 8.91 18.31
N PHE A 80 4.10 8.64 18.32
CA PHE A 80 4.67 7.61 19.20
C PHE A 80 4.58 7.96 20.68
N ASP A 81 4.83 9.22 21.05
CA ASP A 81 4.71 9.69 22.42
C ASP A 81 3.27 9.57 22.91
N ALA A 82 2.29 9.93 22.07
CA ALA A 82 0.88 9.76 22.38
C ALA A 82 0.49 8.28 22.59
N GLU A 83 0.94 7.37 21.71
CA GLU A 83 0.69 5.93 21.84
C GLU A 83 1.36 5.31 23.08
N SER A 84 2.56 5.79 23.43
CA SER A 84 3.29 5.37 24.63
C SER A 84 2.52 5.73 25.90
N LEU A 85 2.02 6.98 25.99
CA LEU A 85 1.19 7.44 27.11
C LEU A 85 -0.15 6.70 27.20
N ALA A 86 -0.75 6.35 26.06
CA ALA A 86 -1.98 5.58 25.99
C ALA A 86 -1.81 4.08 26.30
N GLY A 87 -0.58 3.61 26.52
CA GLY A 87 -0.27 2.19 26.76
C GLY A 87 -0.41 1.28 25.53
N GLY A 88 -0.55 1.87 24.33
CA GLY A 88 -0.74 1.16 23.05
C GLY A 88 0.57 0.65 22.44
N TRP A 89 1.71 1.11 22.92
CA TRP A 89 3.03 0.73 22.41
C TRP A 89 3.50 -0.62 22.97
N ARG A 90 2.85 -1.71 22.53
CA ARG A 90 3.37 -3.08 22.50
C ARG A 90 2.46 -3.88 21.55
N ALA A 91 3.01 -4.30 20.41
CA ALA A 91 2.47 -5.31 19.48
C ALA A 91 1.70 -4.88 18.20
N ARG A 92 2.09 -3.81 17.49
CA ARG A 92 1.61 -3.56 16.10
C ARG A 92 2.73 -3.41 15.07
N ARG A 93 3.61 -4.41 14.97
CA ARG A 93 4.61 -4.52 13.88
C ARG A 93 4.04 -5.00 12.53
N GLY A 94 2.73 -4.90 12.29
CA GLY A 94 2.14 -5.53 11.12
C GLY A 94 0.70 -5.14 10.79
N VAL A 95 0.25 -3.92 11.11
CA VAL A 95 -1.01 -3.44 10.54
C VAL A 95 -0.74 -3.00 9.10
N LEU A 96 -0.77 -3.99 8.21
CA LEU A 96 -1.17 -3.77 6.83
C LEU A 96 -2.68 -3.58 6.80
N VAL A 97 -3.09 -2.50 6.14
CA VAL A 97 -4.43 -1.89 6.07
C VAL A 97 -4.83 -1.13 7.35
#